data_AF-A0A7S4VMR8-F1
#
_entry.id   AF-A0A7S4VMR8-F1
#
_cell.length_a   1.000
_cell.length_b   1.000
_cell.length_c   1.000
_cell.angle_alpha   90.00
_cell.angle_beta   90.00
_cell.angle_gamma   90.00
#
_symmetry.space_group_name_H-M   'P 1'
#
loop_
_entity.id
_entity.type
_entity.pdbx_description
1 polymer ?
#
loop_
_entity_poly.entity_id
_entity_poly.type
_entity_poly.pdbx_seq_one_letter_code
_entity_poly.pdbx_strand_id
1 'polypeptide(L)'
;REFLLPPLPSRRCERMPTCAVFASGDVAEVLVGDERVDGYLSTRTGDSLEVLAVERGWAFAQHAGARRPGARGWVAAAALRPAPPSAGGAAEVVEGEERPDGYLATRAGDLVEVRFAGGKDGSSGWVYARRVQRERTPAEGWVAAVQLRLVHRHDAAAPVGSRGVAARAVLAEPGSGYLSLEAGVDLEVLHVGTWGEERGWMFARAPMGSGRHQDGWVVASAVHFPARPSQGGPTAAARPTETEVAAASGGVGSCLPTAGGGAVATGGRAAAPLAPSALGPPVRPPPGWEEPGAAAAQRCPRGGGP
;
A
#
# COMPACT_ATOMS: atom_id res chain seq x y z
N ARG A 1 -7.98 9.47 52.81
CA ARG A 1 -7.46 8.15 52.39
C ARG A 1 -6.87 8.34 50.99
N GLU A 2 -5.61 8.79 50.93
CA GLU A 2 -4.82 8.77 49.70
C GLU A 2 -4.37 7.33 49.45
N PHE A 3 -4.57 6.83 48.24
CA PHE A 3 -4.02 5.55 47.80
C PHE A 3 -2.65 5.82 47.15
N LEU A 4 -1.58 5.56 47.91
CA LEU A 4 -0.24 5.45 47.35
C LEU A 4 -0.11 4.08 46.68
N LEU A 5 0.01 4.07 45.36
CA LEU A 5 0.38 2.87 44.59
C LEU A 5 1.88 2.57 44.81
N PRO A 6 2.28 1.29 44.88
CA PRO A 6 3.68 0.91 45.05
C PRO A 6 4.50 1.25 43.78
N PRO A 7 5.80 1.58 43.92
CA PRO A 7 6.65 1.86 42.77
C PRO A 7 6.84 0.59 41.92
N LEU A 8 6.66 0.72 40.61
CA LEU A 8 6.94 -0.35 39.64
C LEU A 8 8.44 -0.66 39.61
N PRO A 9 8.83 -1.94 39.47
CA PRO A 9 10.24 -2.31 39.34
C PRO A 9 10.80 -1.80 38.01
N SER A 10 11.79 -0.91 38.08
CA SER A 10 12.56 -0.44 36.94
C SER A 10 13.40 -1.58 36.35
N ARG A 11 12.86 -2.28 35.35
CA ARG A 11 13.67 -3.15 34.46
C ARG A 11 13.98 -2.40 33.18
N ARG A 12 15.26 -2.43 32.82
CA ARG A 12 15.83 -1.81 31.62
C ARG A 12 15.06 -2.25 30.37
N CYS A 13 14.50 -1.30 29.64
CA CYS A 13 14.03 -1.50 28.27
C CYS A 13 15.26 -1.77 27.39
N GLU A 14 15.57 -3.04 27.16
CA GLU A 14 16.41 -3.43 26.03
C GLU A 14 15.61 -3.13 24.74
N ARG A 15 16.26 -2.40 23.84
CA ARG A 15 15.80 -1.88 22.54
C ARG A 15 14.54 -2.59 21.99
N MET A 16 13.38 -1.95 22.12
CA MET A 16 12.21 -2.32 21.31
C MET A 16 12.56 -2.14 19.83
N PRO A 17 12.13 -3.04 18.94
CA PRO A 17 12.21 -2.81 17.50
C PRO A 17 11.47 -1.50 17.19
N THR A 18 12.06 -0.72 16.28
CA THR A 18 11.51 0.51 15.71
C THR A 18 10.00 0.44 15.59
N CYS A 19 9.28 1.36 16.24
CA CYS A 19 7.83 1.43 16.19
C CYS A 19 7.38 1.44 14.73
N ALA A 20 6.63 0.42 14.32
CA ALA A 20 6.01 0.41 13.00
C ALA A 20 5.04 1.60 12.91
N VAL A 21 5.24 2.46 11.91
CA VAL A 21 4.35 3.58 11.63
C VAL A 21 3.29 3.07 10.65
N PHE A 22 2.02 3.11 11.08
CA PHE A 22 0.88 2.75 10.25
C PHE A 22 0.09 4.01 9.89
N ALA A 23 -0.40 4.08 8.67
CA ALA A 23 -1.37 5.05 8.19
C ALA A 23 -2.75 4.41 8.04
N SER A 24 -3.79 5.25 7.97
CA SER A 24 -5.14 4.79 7.61
C SER A 24 -5.13 4.23 6.18
N GLY A 25 -5.73 3.06 5.99
CA GLY A 25 -5.74 2.30 4.75
C GLY A 25 -4.59 1.30 4.59
N ASP A 26 -3.63 1.27 5.52
CA ASP A 26 -2.54 0.28 5.47
C ASP A 26 -3.06 -1.13 5.77
N VAL A 27 -2.51 -2.13 5.09
CA VAL A 27 -2.72 -3.53 5.46
C VAL A 27 -1.59 -3.95 6.38
N ALA A 28 -1.94 -4.51 7.54
CA ALA A 28 -1.03 -5.03 8.54
C ALA A 28 -1.25 -6.53 8.76
N GLU A 29 -0.21 -7.25 9.14
CA GLU A 29 -0.28 -8.63 9.58
C GLU A 29 -0.10 -8.70 11.10
N VAL A 30 -0.91 -9.52 11.75
CA VAL A 30 -0.81 -9.73 13.20
C VAL A 30 0.35 -10.66 13.52
N LEU A 31 1.31 -10.17 14.31
CA LEU A 31 2.46 -10.94 14.80
C LEU A 31 2.08 -11.84 15.98
N VAL A 32 1.28 -11.31 16.90
CA VAL A 32 0.86 -12.01 18.11
C VAL A 32 -0.66 -11.91 18.20
N GLY A 33 -1.34 -13.03 17.97
CA GLY A 33 -2.80 -13.09 18.10
C GLY A 33 -3.26 -12.91 19.54
N ASP A 34 -4.41 -12.29 19.71
CA ASP A 34 -5.09 -12.16 20.99
C ASP A 34 -6.53 -12.69 20.88
N GLU A 35 -6.80 -13.77 21.63
CA GLU A 35 -8.14 -14.37 21.67
C GLU A 35 -9.00 -13.67 22.71
N ARG A 36 -9.73 -12.65 22.24
CA ARG A 36 -10.92 -12.04 22.84
C ARG A 36 -10.70 -11.37 24.21
N VAL A 37 -10.57 -10.06 24.13
CA VAL A 37 -11.01 -9.14 25.18
C VAL A 37 -12.20 -8.35 24.63
N ASP A 38 -13.27 -8.18 25.42
CA ASP A 38 -14.47 -7.44 24.99
C ASP A 38 -14.11 -6.02 24.52
N GLY A 39 -14.56 -5.64 23.33
CA GLY A 39 -14.24 -4.35 22.68
C GLY A 39 -12.95 -4.31 21.86
N TYR A 40 -12.17 -5.40 21.83
CA TYR A 40 -10.96 -5.51 21.02
C TYR A 40 -11.19 -6.39 19.80
N LEU A 41 -10.40 -6.15 18.76
CA LEU A 41 -10.42 -7.00 17.58
C LEU A 41 -9.80 -8.34 17.94
N SER A 42 -10.58 -9.43 17.88
CA SER A 42 -10.02 -10.77 18.00
C SER A 42 -9.19 -11.08 16.77
N THR A 43 -7.91 -11.37 17.01
CA THR A 43 -6.91 -11.64 15.98
C THR A 43 -6.18 -12.94 16.25
N ARG A 44 -5.69 -13.56 15.19
CA ARG A 44 -4.76 -14.70 15.22
C ARG A 44 -3.48 -14.26 14.55
N THR A 45 -2.35 -14.82 14.97
CA THR A 45 -1.08 -14.63 14.27
C THR A 45 -1.25 -15.00 12.80
N GLY A 46 -0.84 -14.10 11.91
CA GLY A 46 -1.00 -14.22 10.46
C GLY A 46 -2.29 -13.63 9.88
N ASP A 47 -3.22 -13.14 10.71
CA ASP A 47 -4.39 -12.43 10.21
C ASP A 47 -3.96 -11.13 9.51
N SER A 48 -4.57 -10.84 8.36
CA SER A 48 -4.41 -9.58 7.64
C SER A 48 -5.50 -8.60 8.04
N LEU A 49 -5.10 -7.42 8.51
CA LEU A 49 -5.97 -6.36 8.98
C LEU A 49 -5.78 -5.11 8.12
N GLU A 50 -6.87 -4.44 7.77
CA GLU A 50 -6.83 -3.08 7.26
C GLU A 50 -6.91 -2.11 8.43
N VAL A 51 -5.87 -1.29 8.61
CA VAL A 51 -5.79 -0.26 9.65
C VAL A 51 -6.64 0.93 9.22
N LEU A 52 -7.65 1.26 10.02
CA LEU A 52 -8.56 2.37 9.76
C LEU A 52 -8.14 3.64 10.51
N ALA A 53 -7.58 3.51 11.70
CA ALA A 53 -7.03 4.63 12.49
C ALA A 53 -5.92 4.15 13.43
N VAL A 54 -5.05 5.07 13.87
CA VAL A 54 -3.97 4.79 14.84
C VAL A 54 -3.99 5.86 15.92
N GLU A 55 -4.02 5.44 17.18
CA GLU A 55 -4.00 6.34 18.33
C GLU A 55 -3.19 5.75 19.48
N ARG A 56 -2.18 6.48 19.98
CA ARG A 56 -1.46 6.18 21.23
C ARG A 56 -0.99 4.72 21.37
N GLY A 57 -0.43 4.15 20.31
CA GLY A 57 0.07 2.76 20.29
C GLY A 57 -1.00 1.69 20.05
N TRP A 58 -2.22 2.10 19.72
CA TRP A 58 -3.31 1.23 19.28
C TRP A 58 -3.67 1.52 17.82
N ALA A 59 -4.12 0.49 17.11
CA ALA A 59 -4.67 0.60 15.78
C ALA A 59 -6.13 0.14 15.81
N PHE A 60 -7.05 0.96 15.30
CA PHE A 60 -8.40 0.53 14.99
C PHE A 60 -8.38 -0.08 13.61
N ALA A 61 -8.74 -1.35 13.50
CA ALA A 61 -8.57 -2.11 12.27
C ALA A 61 -9.78 -3.00 11.98
N GLN A 62 -9.87 -3.49 10.75
CA GLN A 62 -10.84 -4.49 10.31
C GLN A 62 -10.15 -5.66 9.62
N HIS A 63 -10.73 -6.86 9.64
CA HIS A 63 -10.18 -7.99 8.90
C HIS A 63 -10.24 -7.73 7.39
N ALA A 64 -9.08 -7.80 6.72
CA ALA A 64 -8.98 -7.60 5.27
C ALA A 64 -9.41 -8.85 4.45
N GLY A 65 -9.54 -10.02 5.12
CA GLY A 65 -9.85 -11.28 4.48
C GLY A 65 -11.33 -11.72 4.58
N ALA A 66 -11.78 -12.50 3.60
CA ALA A 66 -13.15 -13.03 3.51
C ALA A 66 -13.54 -14.01 4.64
N ARG A 67 -12.60 -14.42 5.50
CA ARG A 67 -12.89 -15.35 6.60
C ARG A 67 -13.71 -14.71 7.72
N ARG A 68 -13.58 -13.40 7.92
CA ARG A 68 -14.28 -12.64 8.97
C ARG A 68 -14.64 -11.22 8.48
N PRO A 69 -15.41 -11.08 7.41
CA PRO A 69 -15.75 -9.78 6.87
C PRO A 69 -16.52 -8.97 7.92
N GLY A 70 -16.13 -7.70 8.10
CA GLY A 70 -16.85 -6.74 8.94
C GLY A 70 -16.50 -6.75 10.44
N ALA A 71 -15.67 -7.67 10.93
CA ALA A 71 -15.16 -7.57 12.29
C ALA A 71 -14.17 -6.40 12.40
N ARG A 72 -14.48 -5.43 13.26
CA ARG A 72 -13.67 -4.23 13.52
C ARG A 72 -13.37 -4.10 15.01
N GLY A 73 -12.26 -3.48 15.36
CA GLY A 73 -11.91 -3.22 16.74
C GLY A 73 -10.49 -2.71 16.91
N TRP A 74 -10.14 -2.40 18.14
CA TRP A 74 -8.79 -1.98 18.50
C TRP A 74 -7.86 -3.19 18.67
N VAL A 75 -6.63 -3.05 18.19
CA VAL A 75 -5.52 -3.99 18.36
C VAL A 75 -4.26 -3.19 18.72
N ALA A 76 -3.37 -3.75 19.54
CA ALA A 76 -2.13 -3.08 19.89
C ALA A 76 -1.27 -2.91 18.63
N ALA A 77 -0.82 -1.68 18.32
CA ALA A 77 0.00 -1.42 17.13
C ALA A 77 1.33 -2.19 17.18
N ALA A 78 1.86 -2.46 18.38
CA ALA A 78 3.04 -3.29 18.57
C ALA A 78 2.83 -4.78 18.22
N ALA A 79 1.58 -5.24 18.16
CA ALA A 79 1.24 -6.59 17.70
C ALA A 79 1.10 -6.69 16.18
N LEU A 80 1.26 -5.56 15.47
CA LEU A 80 1.13 -5.48 14.03
C LEU A 80 2.50 -5.33 13.37
N ARG A 81 2.65 -5.88 12.16
CA ARG A 81 3.67 -5.46 11.19
C ARG A 81 2.99 -5.01 9.90
N PRO A 82 3.55 -4.06 9.14
CA PRO A 82 3.07 -3.78 7.78
C PRO A 82 3.06 -5.07 6.97
N ALA A 83 1.92 -5.40 6.36
CA ALA A 83 1.83 -6.53 5.46
C ALA A 83 2.62 -6.16 4.20
N PRO A 84 3.38 -7.10 3.61
CA PRO A 84 3.99 -6.85 2.33
C PRO A 84 2.88 -6.61 1.29
N PRO A 85 3.09 -5.71 0.32
CA PRO A 85 2.13 -5.49 -0.75
C PRO A 85 1.76 -6.79 -1.45
N SER A 86 0.47 -7.01 -1.69
CA SER A 86 0.02 -8.21 -2.39
C SER A 86 0.56 -8.27 -3.81
N ALA A 87 0.82 -9.49 -4.31
CA ALA A 87 1.20 -9.71 -5.70
C ALA A 87 0.15 -9.08 -6.65
N GLY A 88 0.62 -8.32 -7.64
CA GLY A 88 -0.18 -7.54 -8.57
C GLY A 88 -0.46 -6.09 -8.14
N GLY A 89 -0.09 -5.70 -6.91
CA GLY A 89 -0.20 -4.33 -6.43
C GLY A 89 0.81 -3.39 -7.10
N ALA A 90 0.43 -2.13 -7.30
CA ALA A 90 1.40 -1.07 -7.61
C ALA A 90 1.92 -0.48 -6.30
N ALA A 91 3.17 -0.06 -6.29
CA ALA A 91 3.77 0.66 -5.18
C ALA A 91 4.68 1.77 -5.69
N GLU A 92 4.81 2.81 -4.90
CA GLU A 92 5.76 3.90 -5.10
C GLU A 92 6.92 3.68 -4.15
N VAL A 93 8.14 3.83 -4.66
CA VAL A 93 9.34 3.78 -3.85
C VAL A 93 9.46 5.09 -3.08
N VAL A 94 9.46 5.03 -1.74
CA VAL A 94 9.58 6.21 -0.87
C VAL A 94 11.04 6.62 -0.72
N GLU A 95 11.94 5.64 -0.64
CA GLU A 95 13.37 5.83 -0.49
C GLU A 95 14.11 4.93 -1.48
N GLY A 96 14.91 5.55 -2.35
CA GLY A 96 15.67 4.84 -3.37
C GLY A 96 16.91 4.17 -2.80
N GLU A 97 17.30 3.04 -3.39
CA GLU A 97 18.52 2.34 -3.04
C GLU A 97 19.18 1.75 -4.29
N GLU A 98 20.49 1.98 -4.44
CA GLU A 98 21.31 1.27 -5.41
C GLU A 98 21.95 0.07 -4.72
N ARG A 99 21.65 -1.13 -5.21
CA ARG A 99 22.18 -2.38 -4.68
C ARG A 99 22.78 -3.25 -5.79
N PRO A 100 23.68 -4.18 -5.41
CA PRO A 100 24.29 -5.13 -6.35
C PRO A 100 23.25 -6.11 -6.94
N ASP A 101 23.73 -7.02 -7.79
CA ASP A 101 22.93 -7.93 -8.60
C ASP A 101 21.75 -8.61 -7.88
N GLY A 102 20.60 -8.65 -8.55
CA GLY A 102 19.36 -9.26 -8.07
C GLY A 102 18.50 -8.37 -7.17
N TYR A 103 18.95 -7.17 -6.82
CA TYR A 103 18.11 -6.13 -6.24
C TYR A 103 17.61 -5.18 -7.31
N LEU A 104 16.41 -4.63 -7.12
CA LEU A 104 15.89 -3.60 -8.00
C LEU A 104 16.51 -2.27 -7.60
N ALA A 105 17.37 -1.71 -8.43
CA ALA A 105 17.85 -0.35 -8.26
C ALA A 105 16.68 0.61 -8.42
N THR A 106 16.33 1.33 -7.36
CA THR A 106 15.15 2.20 -7.31
C THR A 106 15.51 3.62 -6.90
N ARG A 107 14.69 4.58 -7.32
CA ARG A 107 14.73 5.97 -6.86
C ARG A 107 13.43 6.32 -6.15
N ALA A 108 13.49 7.25 -5.21
CA ALA A 108 12.26 7.79 -4.62
C ALA A 108 11.34 8.35 -5.73
N GLY A 109 10.07 7.96 -5.71
CA GLY A 109 9.07 8.24 -6.74
C GLY A 109 8.97 7.21 -7.86
N ASP A 110 9.85 6.20 -7.93
CA ASP A 110 9.72 5.12 -8.91
C ASP A 110 8.42 4.34 -8.64
N LEU A 111 7.65 4.11 -9.70
CA LEU A 111 6.50 3.19 -9.65
C LEU A 111 6.96 1.77 -9.96
N VAL A 112 6.62 0.85 -9.06
CA VAL A 112 6.91 -0.58 -9.20
C VAL A 112 5.62 -1.40 -9.15
N GLU A 113 5.58 -2.48 -9.93
CA GLU A 113 4.56 -3.50 -9.88
C GLU A 113 5.10 -4.66 -9.04
N VAL A 114 4.41 -4.96 -7.96
CA VAL A 114 4.77 -6.05 -7.06
C VAL A 114 4.41 -7.38 -7.73
N ARG A 115 5.42 -8.21 -7.99
CA ARG A 115 5.23 -9.52 -8.62
C ARG A 115 5.13 -10.63 -7.59
N PHE A 116 5.90 -10.54 -6.51
CA PHE A 116 5.91 -11.51 -5.43
C PHE A 116 6.24 -10.83 -4.10
N ALA A 117 5.45 -11.12 -3.08
CA ALA A 117 5.72 -10.72 -1.70
C ALA A 117 6.18 -11.93 -0.91
N GLY A 118 7.35 -11.83 -0.29
CA GLY A 118 7.90 -12.95 0.47
C GLY A 118 9.33 -12.72 0.92
N GLY A 119 9.95 -13.78 1.42
CA GLY A 119 11.33 -13.69 1.88
C GLY A 119 12.33 -13.87 0.75
N LYS A 120 13.41 -13.08 0.75
CA LYS A 120 14.64 -13.39 0.02
C LYS A 120 15.56 -14.12 0.98
N ASP A 121 16.01 -15.33 0.61
CA ASP A 121 16.96 -16.13 1.41
C ASP A 121 16.48 -16.39 2.86
N GLY A 122 15.17 -16.60 3.04
CA GLY A 122 14.57 -16.82 4.36
C GLY A 122 14.37 -15.55 5.21
N SER A 123 14.80 -14.39 4.73
CA SER A 123 14.56 -13.10 5.40
C SER A 123 13.23 -12.51 4.94
N SER A 124 12.29 -12.28 5.86
CA SER A 124 11.03 -11.58 5.57
C SER A 124 11.24 -10.08 5.29
N GLY A 125 10.24 -9.40 4.73
CA GLY A 125 10.28 -7.94 4.48
C GLY A 125 10.81 -7.54 3.11
N TRP A 126 10.87 -8.47 2.16
CA TRP A 126 11.27 -8.23 0.77
C TRP A 126 10.10 -8.39 -0.19
N VAL A 127 10.20 -7.71 -1.32
CA VAL A 127 9.22 -7.80 -2.41
C VAL A 127 10.00 -7.90 -3.71
N TYR A 128 9.67 -8.90 -4.54
CA TYR A 128 10.16 -8.94 -5.91
C TYR A 128 9.22 -8.08 -6.76
N ALA A 129 9.75 -7.03 -7.36
CA ALA A 129 8.99 -6.03 -8.07
C ALA A 129 9.59 -5.73 -9.44
N ARG A 130 8.76 -5.22 -10.34
CA ARG A 130 9.13 -4.74 -11.67
C ARG A 130 8.96 -3.23 -11.72
N ARG A 131 9.98 -2.49 -12.11
CA ARG A 131 9.84 -1.04 -12.36
C ARG A 131 8.93 -0.80 -13.57
N VAL A 132 7.91 0.04 -13.39
CA VAL A 132 6.86 0.33 -14.38
C VAL A 132 7.19 1.59 -15.19
N GLN A 133 8.05 2.48 -14.67
CA GLN A 133 8.34 3.77 -15.30
C GLN A 133 9.58 3.78 -16.22
N ARG A 134 9.42 4.53 -17.32
CA ARG A 134 10.42 5.25 -18.14
C ARG A 134 11.54 4.51 -18.86
N GLU A 135 11.88 3.28 -18.53
CA GLU A 135 13.01 2.61 -19.19
C GLU A 135 12.58 1.69 -20.33
N ARG A 136 13.40 1.68 -21.40
CA ARG A 136 13.24 0.77 -22.56
C ARG A 136 13.33 -0.70 -22.15
N THR A 137 13.98 -0.99 -21.04
CA THR A 137 14.16 -2.34 -20.52
C THR A 137 13.53 -2.40 -19.13
N PRO A 138 12.49 -3.23 -18.92
CA PRO A 138 11.93 -3.39 -17.58
C PRO A 138 13.00 -4.00 -16.67
N ALA A 139 13.34 -3.28 -15.60
CA ALA A 139 14.17 -3.80 -14.53
C ALA A 139 13.27 -4.53 -13.51
N GLU A 140 13.68 -5.72 -13.11
CA GLU A 140 13.04 -6.51 -12.07
C GLU A 140 14.05 -6.88 -11.00
N GLY A 141 13.60 -6.99 -9.75
CA GLY A 141 14.49 -7.35 -8.66
C GLY A 141 13.81 -7.23 -7.31
N TRP A 142 14.56 -7.60 -6.27
CA TRP A 142 14.12 -7.48 -4.89
C TRP A 142 14.27 -6.04 -4.39
N VAL A 143 13.23 -5.53 -3.74
CA VAL A 143 13.18 -4.24 -3.04
C VAL A 143 12.65 -4.47 -1.62
N ALA A 144 13.11 -3.68 -0.65
CA ALA A 144 12.64 -3.83 0.72
C ALA A 144 11.19 -3.34 0.81
N ALA A 145 10.30 -4.11 1.45
CA ALA A 145 8.89 -3.75 1.60
C ALA A 145 8.72 -2.39 2.31
N VAL A 146 9.63 -2.05 3.22
CA VAL A 146 9.65 -0.78 3.96
C VAL A 146 9.99 0.43 3.09
N GLN A 147 10.62 0.22 1.93
CA GLN A 147 10.87 1.28 0.94
C GLN A 147 9.68 1.51 0.04
N LEU A 148 8.64 0.67 0.12
CA LEU A 148 7.47 0.75 -0.72
C LEU A 148 6.30 1.35 0.03
N ARG A 149 5.66 2.34 -0.58
CA ARG A 149 4.32 2.77 -0.23
C ARG A 149 3.35 2.17 -1.23
N LEU A 150 2.39 1.39 -0.77
CA LEU A 150 1.33 0.86 -1.61
C LEU A 150 0.62 2.03 -2.29
N VAL A 151 0.71 2.09 -3.61
CA VAL A 151 -0.15 2.92 -4.42
C VAL A 151 -1.33 2.03 -4.68
N HIS A 152 -2.42 2.24 -3.93
CA HIS A 152 -3.64 1.57 -4.32
C HIS A 152 -3.87 1.97 -5.79
N ARG A 153 -4.21 1.05 -6.69
CA ARG A 153 -4.49 1.42 -8.09
C ARG A 153 -5.58 2.49 -8.20
N HIS A 154 -6.32 2.73 -7.12
CA HIS A 154 -7.25 3.83 -6.92
C HIS A 154 -6.59 5.20 -6.61
N ASP A 155 -5.33 5.21 -6.13
CA ASP A 155 -4.52 6.40 -5.83
C ASP A 155 -3.63 6.86 -6.99
N ALA A 156 -3.60 6.12 -8.11
CA ALA A 156 -3.44 6.77 -9.40
C ALA A 156 -4.74 7.51 -9.73
N ALA A 157 -5.17 8.36 -8.79
CA ALA A 157 -6.31 9.24 -8.89
C ALA A 157 -6.05 10.05 -10.14
N ALA A 158 -6.81 9.75 -11.18
CA ALA A 158 -6.73 10.51 -12.39
C ALA A 158 -6.96 11.98 -11.99
N PRO A 159 -6.01 12.88 -12.31
CA PRO A 159 -6.11 14.24 -11.82
C PRO A 159 -7.47 14.81 -12.21
N VAL A 160 -8.10 15.59 -11.34
CA VAL A 160 -9.34 16.28 -11.70
C VAL A 160 -9.11 17.06 -13.01
N GLY A 161 -10.04 16.93 -13.94
CA GLY A 161 -9.95 17.42 -15.32
C GLY A 161 -9.27 16.45 -16.30
N SER A 162 -8.79 15.30 -15.84
CA SER A 162 -8.29 14.24 -16.73
C SER A 162 -9.44 13.60 -17.52
N ARG A 163 -9.12 13.14 -18.72
CA ARG A 163 -10.03 12.35 -19.55
C ARG A 163 -9.70 10.87 -19.45
N GLY A 164 -10.71 10.07 -19.14
CA GLY A 164 -10.66 8.61 -19.16
C GLY A 164 -11.68 8.05 -20.14
N VAL A 165 -11.64 6.75 -20.34
CA VAL A 165 -12.60 6.00 -21.16
C VAL A 165 -13.21 4.92 -20.28
N ALA A 166 -14.54 4.79 -20.27
CA ALA A 166 -15.21 3.69 -19.60
C ALA A 166 -14.70 2.36 -20.18
N ALA A 167 -14.01 1.55 -19.37
CA ALA A 167 -13.47 0.26 -19.80
C ALA A 167 -14.54 -0.84 -19.82
N ARG A 168 -15.65 -0.64 -19.10
CA ARG A 168 -16.75 -1.60 -18.96
C ARG A 168 -18.08 -0.86 -18.92
N ALA A 169 -19.14 -1.54 -19.35
CA ALA A 169 -20.48 -1.04 -19.16
C ALA A 169 -20.86 -1.06 -17.68
N VAL A 170 -21.46 0.03 -17.21
CA VAL A 170 -22.00 0.19 -15.86
C VAL A 170 -23.47 0.53 -16.03
N LEU A 171 -24.36 -0.32 -15.51
CA LEU A 171 -25.80 -0.04 -15.50
C LEU A 171 -26.16 0.56 -14.15
N ALA A 172 -26.64 1.80 -14.17
CA ALA A 172 -27.16 2.48 -13.00
C ALA A 172 -28.62 2.86 -13.22
N GLU A 173 -29.42 2.80 -12.16
CA GLU A 173 -30.79 3.28 -12.23
C GLU A 173 -30.81 4.79 -12.49
N PRO A 174 -31.64 5.28 -13.43
CA PRO A 174 -31.77 6.71 -13.69
C PRO A 174 -32.09 7.49 -12.40
N GLY A 175 -31.33 8.56 -12.14
CA GLY A 175 -31.53 9.42 -10.96
C GLY A 175 -30.86 8.94 -9.66
N SER A 176 -30.15 7.80 -9.68
CA SER A 176 -29.44 7.27 -8.51
C SER A 176 -28.18 8.04 -8.10
N GLY A 177 -27.76 9.03 -8.88
CA GLY A 177 -26.48 9.74 -8.70
C GLY A 177 -25.27 9.00 -9.26
N TYR A 178 -25.45 7.78 -9.78
CA TYR A 178 -24.42 7.00 -10.46
C TYR A 178 -24.53 7.17 -11.98
N LEU A 179 -23.38 7.09 -12.66
CA LEU A 179 -23.33 7.11 -14.12
C LEU A 179 -23.64 5.73 -14.69
N SER A 180 -24.62 5.68 -15.59
CA SER A 180 -24.81 4.53 -16.48
C SER A 180 -23.97 4.76 -17.73
N LEU A 181 -22.99 3.90 -17.98
CA LEU A 181 -22.01 4.06 -19.05
C LEU A 181 -21.95 2.82 -19.92
N GLU A 182 -21.77 3.02 -21.22
CA GLU A 182 -21.31 1.95 -22.10
C GLU A 182 -19.78 1.92 -22.12
N ALA A 183 -19.20 0.75 -22.43
CA ALA A 183 -17.76 0.67 -22.63
C ALA A 183 -17.35 1.52 -23.86
N GLY A 184 -16.26 2.27 -23.75
CA GLY A 184 -15.76 3.17 -24.78
C GLY A 184 -16.23 4.62 -24.63
N VAL A 185 -17.12 4.94 -23.68
CA VAL A 185 -17.57 6.32 -23.45
C VAL A 185 -16.44 7.14 -22.81
N ASP A 186 -16.13 8.29 -23.41
CA ASP A 186 -15.20 9.27 -22.84
C ASP A 186 -15.79 9.90 -21.56
N LEU A 187 -14.95 10.08 -20.55
CA LEU A 187 -15.30 10.65 -19.25
C LEU A 187 -14.34 11.77 -18.91
N GLU A 188 -14.86 12.88 -18.39
CA GLU A 188 -14.06 13.89 -17.70
C GLU A 188 -14.19 13.68 -16.20
N VAL A 189 -13.06 13.48 -15.51
CA VAL A 189 -13.05 13.29 -14.06
C VAL A 189 -13.22 14.63 -13.37
N LEU A 190 -14.30 14.80 -12.62
CA LEU A 190 -14.59 16.02 -11.86
C LEU A 190 -14.16 15.91 -10.40
N HIS A 191 -14.18 14.72 -9.83
CA HIS A 191 -13.74 14.45 -8.46
C HIS A 191 -13.31 12.98 -8.30
N VAL A 192 -12.33 12.72 -7.42
CA VAL A 192 -11.90 11.37 -7.05
C VAL A 192 -12.09 11.18 -5.56
N GLY A 193 -12.90 10.21 -5.18
CA GLY A 193 -13.17 9.88 -3.78
C GLY A 193 -11.95 9.22 -3.15
N THR A 194 -11.36 9.91 -2.16
CA THR A 194 -10.10 9.50 -1.50
C THR A 194 -10.31 8.94 -0.10
N TRP A 195 -11.53 8.97 0.42
CA TRP A 195 -11.85 8.71 1.82
C TRP A 195 -13.25 8.13 2.02
N GLY A 196 -13.44 7.42 3.13
CA GLY A 196 -14.73 6.87 3.55
C GLY A 196 -15.37 5.96 2.50
N GLU A 197 -16.67 6.12 2.30
CA GLU A 197 -17.47 5.34 1.33
C GLU A 197 -17.18 5.72 -0.13
N GLU A 198 -16.56 6.88 -0.36
CA GLU A 198 -16.19 7.36 -1.70
C GLU A 198 -14.87 6.75 -2.18
N ARG A 199 -14.13 6.04 -1.30
CA ARG A 199 -12.84 5.46 -1.66
C ARG A 199 -12.99 4.48 -2.84
N GLY A 200 -12.30 4.77 -3.92
CA GLY A 200 -12.37 3.98 -5.15
C GLY A 200 -13.50 4.36 -6.10
N TRP A 201 -14.24 5.44 -5.80
CA TRP A 201 -15.22 6.06 -6.68
C TRP A 201 -14.66 7.34 -7.31
N MET A 202 -15.19 7.73 -8.46
CA MET A 202 -14.93 8.99 -9.12
C MET A 202 -16.25 9.64 -9.53
N PHE A 203 -16.39 10.93 -9.29
CA PHE A 203 -17.44 11.72 -9.90
C PHE A 203 -16.94 12.17 -11.26
N ALA A 204 -17.64 11.80 -12.31
CA ALA A 204 -17.24 12.08 -13.68
C ALA A 204 -18.39 12.71 -14.46
N ARG A 205 -18.04 13.28 -15.62
CA ARG A 205 -18.95 13.82 -16.62
C ARG A 205 -18.82 13.01 -17.90
N ALA A 206 -19.92 12.42 -18.34
CA ALA A 206 -20.03 11.72 -19.61
C ALA A 206 -20.79 12.57 -20.63
N PRO A 207 -20.39 12.59 -21.92
CA PRO A 207 -21.20 13.16 -22.96
C PRO A 207 -22.45 12.31 -23.19
N MET A 208 -23.59 12.97 -23.30
CA MET A 208 -24.81 12.38 -23.84
C MET A 208 -24.96 12.81 -25.30
N GLY A 209 -25.55 11.95 -26.13
CA GLY A 209 -26.01 12.35 -27.47
C GLY A 209 -26.83 13.64 -27.38
N SER A 210 -26.79 14.48 -28.42
CA SER A 210 -27.33 15.86 -28.48
C SER A 210 -26.48 16.98 -27.84
N GLY A 211 -25.24 16.70 -27.44
CA GLY A 211 -24.34 17.72 -26.87
C GLY A 211 -24.67 18.08 -25.42
N ARG A 212 -25.48 17.25 -24.76
CA ARG A 212 -25.72 17.32 -23.32
C ARG A 212 -24.64 16.53 -22.59
N HIS A 213 -24.53 16.74 -21.29
CA HIS A 213 -23.65 15.97 -20.42
C HIS A 213 -24.45 15.36 -19.27
N GLN A 214 -23.98 14.22 -18.76
CA GLN A 214 -24.49 13.62 -17.53
C GLN A 214 -23.33 13.53 -16.54
N ASP A 215 -23.58 13.99 -15.32
CA ASP A 215 -22.62 13.92 -14.22
C ASP A 215 -23.08 12.85 -13.23
N GLY A 216 -22.15 12.11 -12.64
CA GLY A 216 -22.45 11.10 -11.63
C GLY A 216 -21.24 10.27 -11.19
N TRP A 217 -21.46 9.41 -10.21
CA TRP A 217 -20.44 8.54 -9.64
C TRP A 217 -20.21 7.28 -10.48
N VAL A 218 -18.94 6.91 -10.66
CA VAL A 218 -18.48 5.68 -11.32
C VAL A 218 -17.34 5.06 -10.52
N VAL A 219 -17.26 3.73 -10.48
CA VAL A 219 -16.14 3.05 -9.81
C VAL A 219 -14.85 3.30 -10.59
N ALA A 220 -13.78 3.71 -9.90
CA ALA A 220 -12.51 4.08 -10.54
C ALA A 220 -11.91 2.95 -11.38
N SER A 221 -12.11 1.69 -10.97
CA SER A 221 -11.65 0.51 -11.69
C SER A 221 -12.41 0.24 -13.01
N ALA A 222 -13.55 0.90 -13.23
CA ALA A 222 -14.30 0.82 -14.47
C ALA A 222 -13.83 1.83 -15.53
N VAL A 223 -12.86 2.71 -15.20
CA VAL A 223 -12.36 3.74 -16.10
C VAL A 223 -10.89 3.47 -16.44
N HIS A 224 -10.58 3.49 -17.73
CA HIS A 224 -9.22 3.42 -18.24
C HIS A 224 -8.72 4.83 -18.56
N PHE A 225 -7.60 5.23 -17.95
CA PHE A 225 -6.93 6.47 -18.30
C PHE A 225 -5.83 6.17 -19.31
N PRO A 226 -5.90 6.73 -20.53
CA PRO A 226 -4.79 6.59 -21.47
C PRO A 226 -3.54 7.15 -20.81
N ALA A 227 -2.42 6.42 -20.93
CA ALA A 227 -1.14 6.91 -20.44
C ALA A 227 -0.92 8.30 -21.03
N ARG A 228 -0.76 9.32 -20.17
CA ARG A 228 -0.53 10.69 -20.60
C ARG A 228 0.60 10.64 -21.64
N PRO A 229 0.37 11.06 -22.91
CA PRO A 229 1.46 11.09 -23.87
C PRO A 229 2.53 11.92 -23.20
N SER A 230 3.72 11.31 -23.04
CA SER A 230 4.85 11.97 -22.42
C SER A 230 4.98 13.29 -23.17
N GLN A 231 4.69 14.40 -22.48
CA GLN A 231 4.95 15.72 -23.03
C GLN A 231 6.43 15.66 -23.36
N GLY A 232 6.75 15.51 -24.65
CA GLY A 232 8.12 15.54 -25.11
C GLY A 232 8.65 16.85 -24.58
N GLY A 233 9.55 16.78 -23.60
CA GLY A 233 10.25 17.97 -23.13
C GLY A 233 10.77 18.67 -24.38
N PRO A 234 10.70 20.02 -24.45
CA PRO A 234 11.11 20.75 -25.63
C PRO A 234 12.46 20.21 -26.05
N THR A 235 12.50 19.54 -27.21
CA THR A 235 13.74 19.04 -27.78
C THR A 235 14.59 20.29 -27.96
N ALA A 236 15.54 20.50 -27.04
CA ALA A 236 16.49 21.58 -27.16
C ALA A 236 17.10 21.40 -28.55
N ALA A 237 16.83 22.37 -29.43
CA ALA A 237 17.33 22.35 -30.80
C ALA A 237 18.84 22.13 -30.71
N ALA A 238 19.27 20.93 -31.12
CA ALA A 238 20.67 20.61 -31.17
C ALA A 238 21.32 21.62 -32.12
N ARG A 239 22.11 22.53 -31.56
CA ARG A 239 23.04 23.34 -32.35
C ARG A 239 23.95 22.34 -33.07
N PRO A 240 24.08 22.41 -34.40
CA PRO A 240 25.08 21.62 -35.10
C PRO A 240 26.46 22.08 -34.64
N THR A 241 27.14 21.27 -33.84
CA THR A 241 28.58 21.39 -33.64
C THR A 241 29.27 20.82 -34.86
N GLU A 242 30.02 21.70 -35.50
CA GLU A 242 30.87 21.48 -36.64
C GLU A 242 31.98 20.46 -36.32
N THR A 243 32.27 19.64 -37.32
CA THR A 243 33.22 18.53 -37.34
C THR A 243 34.67 19.03 -37.34
N GLU A 244 35.52 18.49 -36.46
CA GLU A 244 36.98 18.51 -36.67
C GLU A 244 37.67 17.19 -36.27
N VAL A 245 38.01 16.44 -37.32
CA VAL A 245 39.23 15.66 -37.64
C VAL A 245 40.03 14.91 -36.54
N ALA A 246 39.95 13.57 -36.64
CA ALA A 246 40.97 12.51 -36.58
C ALA A 246 42.30 12.64 -35.78
N ALA A 247 42.58 11.61 -34.97
CA ALA A 247 43.87 10.87 -34.88
C ALA A 247 43.63 9.56 -34.08
N ALA A 248 43.71 8.38 -34.71
CA ALA A 248 44.88 7.48 -34.78
C ALA A 248 45.09 6.55 -33.56
N SER A 249 44.76 5.28 -33.79
CA SER A 249 45.52 4.05 -33.53
C SER A 249 46.26 3.82 -32.20
N GLY A 250 45.95 2.68 -31.56
CA GLY A 250 46.96 1.87 -30.87
C GLY A 250 46.43 1.08 -29.66
N GLY A 251 46.73 -0.22 -29.59
CA GLY A 251 46.85 -0.91 -28.31
C GLY A 251 46.15 -2.26 -28.17
N VAL A 252 46.81 -3.30 -28.69
CA VAL A 252 46.63 -4.72 -28.31
C VAL A 252 46.92 -4.91 -26.82
N GLY A 253 46.15 -5.77 -26.13
CA GLY A 253 46.44 -6.11 -24.73
C GLY A 253 45.53 -7.19 -24.15
N SER A 254 45.76 -8.43 -24.55
CA SER A 254 45.18 -9.64 -23.96
C SER A 254 45.91 -10.00 -22.67
N CYS A 255 45.19 -10.19 -21.54
CA CYS A 255 45.63 -11.03 -20.42
C CYS A 255 44.40 -11.63 -19.69
N LEU A 256 44.18 -12.94 -19.85
CA LEU A 256 43.46 -13.78 -18.90
C LEU A 256 44.28 -13.90 -17.59
N PRO A 257 43.62 -14.21 -16.45
CA PRO A 257 43.95 -15.49 -15.83
C PRO A 257 42.76 -16.29 -15.27
N THR A 258 42.77 -17.57 -15.63
CA THR A 258 42.73 -18.80 -14.81
C THR A 258 42.24 -18.77 -13.35
N ALA A 259 41.17 -19.55 -13.14
CA ALA A 259 40.82 -20.47 -12.05
C ALA A 259 41.44 -20.31 -10.63
N GLY A 260 40.54 -20.30 -9.64
CA GLY A 260 40.84 -20.63 -8.24
C GLY A 260 39.60 -21.23 -7.57
N GLY A 261 39.58 -22.56 -7.43
CA GLY A 261 38.58 -23.28 -6.66
C GLY A 261 38.78 -23.10 -5.16
N GLY A 262 37.67 -23.08 -4.42
CA GLY A 262 37.66 -23.04 -2.96
C GLY A 262 36.32 -23.55 -2.44
N ALA A 263 36.22 -24.86 -2.23
CA ALA A 263 35.13 -25.45 -1.47
C ALA A 263 35.29 -25.11 0.01
N VAL A 264 34.35 -24.35 0.58
CA VAL A 264 34.27 -24.09 2.01
C VAL A 264 33.11 -24.91 2.57
N ALA A 265 33.45 -25.85 3.45
CA ALA A 265 32.50 -26.61 4.25
C ALA A 265 31.90 -25.71 5.34
N THR A 266 30.59 -25.54 5.34
CA THR A 266 29.86 -24.93 6.46
C THR A 266 29.12 -26.02 7.23
N GLY A 267 29.68 -26.42 8.37
CA GLY A 267 28.95 -27.12 9.44
C GLY A 267 28.14 -26.10 10.24
N GLY A 268 26.81 -26.19 10.19
CA GLY A 268 25.89 -25.34 10.94
C GLY A 268 25.16 -26.12 12.03
N ARG A 269 25.48 -25.81 13.29
CA ARG A 269 24.84 -26.31 14.52
C ARG A 269 23.33 -26.09 14.51
N ALA A 270 22.59 -27.10 14.97
CA ALA A 270 21.18 -26.99 15.32
C ALA A 270 20.99 -26.02 16.49
N ALA A 271 20.17 -24.99 16.30
CA ALA A 271 19.73 -24.08 17.35
C ALA A 271 18.60 -24.71 18.17
N ALA A 272 18.72 -24.64 19.50
CA ALA A 272 17.67 -25.03 20.42
C ALA A 272 16.51 -24.00 20.40
N PRO A 273 15.25 -24.43 20.55
CA PRO A 273 14.11 -23.50 20.58
C PRO A 273 14.12 -22.67 21.87
N LEU A 274 14.08 -21.34 21.71
CA LEU A 274 13.85 -20.38 22.79
C LEU A 274 12.36 -20.40 23.18
N ALA A 275 12.09 -20.53 24.48
CA ALA A 275 10.74 -20.45 25.04
C ALA A 275 10.17 -19.02 24.92
N PRO A 276 8.85 -18.86 24.70
CA PRO A 276 8.22 -17.55 24.62
C PRO A 276 8.29 -16.85 25.99
N SER A 277 8.91 -15.66 26.00
CA SER A 277 8.91 -14.78 27.17
C SER A 277 7.52 -14.18 27.37
N ALA A 278 7.01 -14.32 28.59
CA ALA A 278 5.72 -13.76 29.01
C ALA A 278 5.72 -12.23 28.90
N LEU A 279 4.86 -11.69 28.05
CA LEU A 279 4.53 -10.26 28.01
C LEU A 279 3.79 -9.88 29.29
N GLY A 280 4.11 -8.71 29.85
CA GLY A 280 3.41 -8.13 31.01
C GLY A 280 1.95 -7.79 30.70
N PRO A 281 1.15 -7.44 31.73
CA PRO A 281 -0.29 -7.21 31.57
C PRO A 281 -0.57 -6.03 30.62
N PRO A 282 -1.66 -6.09 29.83
CA PRO A 282 -1.97 -5.08 28.83
C PRO A 282 -2.23 -3.71 29.47
N VAL A 283 -1.62 -2.69 28.87
CA VAL A 283 -1.91 -1.26 29.14
C VAL A 283 -3.35 -0.98 28.67
N ARG A 284 -4.17 -0.31 29.48
CA ARG A 284 -5.55 0.02 29.07
C ARG A 284 -5.55 1.09 27.95
N PRO A 285 -6.46 1.02 26.97
CA PRO A 285 -6.62 2.01 25.91
C PRO A 285 -7.14 3.35 26.47
N PRO A 286 -7.11 4.43 25.68
CA PRO A 286 -7.71 5.70 26.07
C PRO A 286 -9.22 5.53 26.39
N PRO A 287 -9.70 5.96 27.56
CA PRO A 287 -11.13 5.94 27.87
C PRO A 287 -11.89 7.02 27.08
N GLY A 288 -13.07 6.68 26.54
CA GLY A 288 -14.06 7.66 26.09
C GLY A 288 -14.32 7.80 24.58
N TRP A 289 -14.01 6.81 23.75
CA TRP A 289 -14.30 6.87 22.31
C TRP A 289 -15.70 6.32 21.98
N GLU A 290 -16.55 7.17 21.39
CA GLU A 290 -17.80 6.80 20.73
C GLU A 290 -17.54 6.45 19.26
N GLU A 291 -18.24 5.45 18.73
CA GLU A 291 -18.12 5.02 17.32
C GLU A 291 -18.38 6.20 16.37
N PRO A 292 -17.46 6.53 15.43
CA PRO A 292 -17.68 7.60 14.47
C PRO A 292 -18.68 7.09 13.44
N GLY A 293 -19.96 7.40 13.64
CA GLY A 293 -21.02 7.08 12.69
C GLY A 293 -22.30 6.47 13.29
N ALA A 294 -22.35 6.21 14.60
CA ALA A 294 -23.61 5.81 15.24
C ALA A 294 -24.54 7.02 15.45
N ALA A 295 -25.00 7.65 14.37
CA ALA A 295 -26.15 8.55 14.44
C ALA A 295 -27.34 7.74 14.95
N ALA A 296 -27.80 8.06 16.15
CA ALA A 296 -28.91 7.39 16.80
C ALA A 296 -30.14 7.36 15.89
N ALA A 297 -30.52 6.18 15.40
CA ALA A 297 -31.80 5.95 14.77
C ALA A 297 -32.89 6.22 15.82
N GLN A 298 -33.44 7.44 15.84
CA GLN A 298 -34.64 7.77 16.58
C GLN A 298 -35.77 6.85 16.08
N ARG A 299 -36.19 5.93 16.95
CA ARG A 299 -37.40 5.13 16.72
C ARG A 299 -38.59 6.08 16.67
N CYS A 300 -39.25 6.16 15.52
CA CYS A 300 -40.55 6.82 15.42
C CYS A 300 -41.54 6.17 16.40
N PRO A 301 -42.32 6.96 17.18
CA PRO A 301 -43.38 6.40 18.00
C PRO A 301 -44.43 5.77 17.08
N ARG A 302 -44.80 4.52 17.39
CA ARG A 302 -45.96 3.87 16.76
C ARG A 302 -47.19 4.71 17.09
N GLY A 303 -47.75 5.36 16.07
CA GLY A 303 -49.06 5.99 16.14
C GLY A 303 -50.11 4.95 16.47
N GLY A 304 -50.77 5.14 17.61
CA GLY A 304 -52.01 4.47 17.94
C GLY A 304 -53.18 5.36 17.53
N GLY A 305 -54.16 4.77 16.85
CA GLY A 305 -55.53 5.27 16.75
C GLY A 305 -56.18 5.01 15.39
N PRO A 306 -57.51 4.97 15.30
CA PRO A 306 -58.51 4.98 16.39
C PRO A 306 -58.87 3.58 16.93
#